data_AF-A0A0P7KQ43-F1
#
_entry.id   AF-A0A0P7KQ43-F1
#
_cell.length_a   1.000
_cell.length_b   1.000
_cell.length_c   1.000
_cell.angle_alpha   90.00
_cell.angle_beta   90.00
_cell.angle_gamma   90.00
#
_symmetry.space_group_name_H-M   'P 1'
#
loop_
_entity.id
_entity.type
_entity.pdbx_description
1 polymer ?
#
loop_
_entity_poly.entity_id
_entity_poly.type
_entity_poly.pdbx_seq_one_letter_code
_entity_poly.pdbx_strand_id
1 'polypeptide(L)'
;MVKYTPNYNLGKPEGTDMYSVLPQNANMDIIDTTLKGLDTKVTGLLADVVWQEAELLNGWESYGVGYEPKFAVDNHNNLIMKGAIKNGVTTKGTVLFILPENMRPIVYRIFLTSCNNQSTNPYEYKAIELAIAPNGTVTLGSTILYHQFLGLENISIKL
;
A
#
# COMPACT_ATOMS: atom_id res chain seq x y z
N MET A 1 -1.35 31.97 37.60
CA MET A 1 -2.31 31.12 36.85
C MET A 1 -1.66 30.62 35.58
N VAL A 2 -1.93 29.38 35.15
CA VAL A 2 -1.46 28.86 33.84
C VAL A 2 -2.21 29.59 32.73
N LYS A 3 -1.49 30.33 31.88
CA LYS A 3 -2.06 31.22 30.85
C LYS A 3 -2.54 30.51 29.57
N TYR A 4 -2.13 29.26 29.33
CA TYR A 4 -2.45 28.53 28.10
C TYR A 4 -2.89 27.08 28.37
N THR A 5 -3.56 26.44 27.40
CA THR A 5 -3.84 25.00 27.43
C THR A 5 -2.62 24.19 26.93
N PRO A 6 -2.43 22.94 27.39
CA PRO A 6 -1.21 22.18 27.07
C PRO A 6 -1.16 21.62 25.64
N ASN A 7 -2.31 21.31 25.02
CA ASN A 7 -2.32 20.58 23.74
C ASN A 7 -2.27 21.49 22.51
N TYR A 8 -3.01 22.59 22.57
CA TYR A 8 -3.19 23.50 21.43
C TYR A 8 -2.80 24.95 21.78
N ASN A 9 -2.18 25.16 22.94
CA ASN A 9 -1.72 26.47 23.41
C ASN A 9 -2.81 27.55 23.36
N LEU A 10 -4.06 27.19 23.69
CA LEU A 10 -5.19 28.13 23.71
C LEU A 10 -5.05 29.09 24.87
N GLY A 11 -5.10 30.39 24.61
CA GLY A 11 -5.00 31.45 25.61
C GLY A 11 -6.20 31.47 26.54
N LYS A 12 -5.95 31.53 27.84
CA LYS A 12 -7.02 31.69 28.85
C LYS A 12 -7.28 33.19 29.07
N PRO A 13 -8.54 33.63 29.17
CA PRO A 13 -8.87 34.99 29.58
C PRO A 13 -8.19 35.35 30.90
N GLU A 14 -7.78 36.61 31.04
CA GLU A 14 -7.31 37.13 32.33
C GLU A 14 -8.54 37.27 33.25
N GLY A 15 -8.43 36.82 34.50
CA GLY A 15 -9.57 36.71 35.44
C GLY A 15 -10.23 38.02 35.86
N THR A 16 -9.80 39.16 35.30
CA THR A 16 -10.32 40.51 35.54
C THR A 16 -11.23 41.00 34.42
N ASP A 17 -11.27 40.33 33.27
CA ASP A 17 -12.11 40.72 32.14
C ASP A 17 -13.50 40.07 32.25
N MET A 18 -14.55 40.88 32.23
CA MET A 18 -15.94 40.38 32.14
C MET A 18 -16.21 39.63 30.83
N TYR A 19 -15.48 39.99 29.76
CA TYR A 19 -15.53 39.34 28.45
C TYR A 19 -14.26 39.67 27.63
N SER A 20 -13.47 38.66 27.26
CA SER A 20 -12.23 38.85 26.49
C SER A 20 -12.37 38.35 25.05
N VAL A 21 -12.74 39.24 24.12
CA VAL A 21 -12.90 38.91 22.68
C VAL A 21 -11.58 38.55 21.99
N LEU A 22 -10.48 39.19 22.37
CA LEU A 22 -9.18 38.97 21.74
C LEU A 22 -8.64 37.54 21.91
N PRO A 23 -8.52 37.00 23.14
CA PRO A 23 -8.09 35.61 23.33
C PRO A 23 -9.11 34.62 22.77
N GLN A 24 -10.40 34.97 22.74
CA GLN A 24 -11.42 34.14 22.09
C GLN A 24 -11.18 34.04 20.58
N ASN A 25 -10.98 35.17 19.89
CA ASN A 25 -10.70 35.18 18.44
C ASN A 25 -9.41 34.42 18.12
N ALA A 26 -8.33 34.68 18.86
CA ALA A 26 -7.07 33.96 18.67
C ALA A 26 -7.22 32.44 18.87
N ASN A 27 -8.01 32.01 19.85
CA ASN A 27 -8.30 30.59 20.06
C ASN A 27 -9.15 30.01 18.94
N MET A 28 -10.14 30.76 18.42
CA MET A 28 -10.95 30.32 17.28
C MET A 28 -10.08 30.10 16.04
N ASP A 29 -9.12 30.98 15.77
CA ASP A 29 -8.19 30.84 14.64
C ASP A 29 -7.32 29.56 14.77
N ILE A 30 -6.84 29.27 15.99
CA ILE A 30 -6.07 28.04 16.27
C ILE A 30 -6.93 26.79 16.06
N ILE A 31 -8.18 26.82 16.55
CA ILE A 31 -9.12 25.70 16.42
C ILE A 31 -9.46 25.46 14.95
N ASP A 32 -9.79 26.51 14.20
CA ASP A 32 -10.10 26.42 12.77
C ASP A 32 -8.92 25.83 11.98
N THR A 33 -7.72 26.38 12.19
CA THR A 33 -6.49 25.87 11.58
C THR A 33 -6.26 24.39 11.89
N THR A 34 -6.46 23.99 13.14
CA THR A 34 -6.29 22.60 13.58
C THR A 34 -7.33 21.68 12.96
N LEU A 35 -8.60 22.09 12.94
CA LEU A 35 -9.69 21.34 12.31
C LEU A 35 -9.44 21.18 10.82
N LYS A 36 -8.98 22.22 10.12
CA LYS A 36 -8.65 22.12 8.70
C LYS A 36 -7.46 21.18 8.44
N GLY A 37 -6.48 21.19 9.33
CA GLY A 37 -5.37 20.22 9.29
C GLY A 37 -5.83 18.77 9.49
N LEU A 38 -6.79 18.53 10.38
CA LEU A 38 -7.39 17.21 10.58
C LEU A 38 -8.23 16.76 9.39
N ASP A 39 -9.07 17.65 8.84
CA ASP A 39 -9.87 17.43 7.63
C ASP A 39 -8.98 16.96 6.46
N THR A 40 -7.86 17.64 6.26
CA THR A 40 -6.88 17.28 5.22
C THR A 40 -6.27 15.89 5.46
N LYS A 41 -5.89 15.57 6.71
CA LYS A 41 -5.35 14.24 7.06
C LYS A 41 -6.38 13.13 6.88
N VAL A 42 -7.60 13.35 7.33
CA VAL A 42 -8.70 12.38 7.20
C VAL A 42 -9.05 12.16 5.73
N THR A 43 -9.16 13.23 4.95
CA THR A 43 -9.39 13.14 3.50
C THR A 43 -8.28 12.36 2.80
N GLY A 44 -7.01 12.62 3.16
CA GLY A 44 -5.87 11.88 2.62
C GLY A 44 -5.89 10.39 3.00
N LEU A 45 -6.32 10.04 4.20
CA LEU A 45 -6.44 8.64 4.63
C LEU A 45 -7.61 7.91 3.98
N LEU A 46 -8.69 8.63 3.63
CA LEU A 46 -9.88 8.09 2.99
C LEU A 46 -9.81 8.10 1.45
N ALA A 47 -8.75 8.66 0.86
CA ALA A 47 -8.62 8.70 -0.58
C ALA A 47 -8.59 7.29 -1.18
N ASP A 48 -9.33 7.10 -2.27
CA ASP A 48 -9.35 5.83 -2.98
C ASP A 48 -7.96 5.48 -3.53
N VAL A 49 -7.61 4.20 -3.40
CA VAL A 49 -6.36 3.70 -3.94
C VAL A 49 -6.46 3.56 -5.46
N VAL A 50 -5.55 4.24 -6.18
CA VAL A 50 -5.47 4.18 -7.64
C VAL A 50 -4.68 2.94 -8.06
N TRP A 51 -5.38 1.92 -8.54
CA TRP A 51 -4.80 0.68 -9.03
C TRP A 51 -4.25 0.81 -10.46
N GLN A 52 -3.07 0.26 -10.68
CA GLN A 52 -2.44 0.11 -11.99
C GLN A 52 -2.37 -1.36 -12.38
N GLU A 53 -2.60 -1.66 -13.65
CA GLU A 53 -2.44 -3.01 -14.22
C GLU A 53 -0.95 -3.38 -14.28
N ALA A 54 -0.63 -4.63 -13.97
CA ALA A 54 0.72 -5.16 -14.17
C ALA A 54 0.96 -5.54 -15.63
N GLU A 55 2.00 -4.98 -16.24
CA GLU A 55 2.48 -5.42 -17.55
C GLU A 55 3.28 -6.72 -17.41
N LEU A 56 2.60 -7.83 -17.67
CA LEU A 56 3.17 -9.16 -17.47
C LEU A 56 4.18 -9.53 -18.57
N LEU A 57 5.26 -10.19 -18.15
CA LEU A 57 6.40 -10.58 -18.98
C LEU A 57 6.57 -12.10 -19.00
N ASN A 58 7.46 -12.60 -19.87
CA ASN A 58 7.86 -14.01 -19.91
C ASN A 58 6.69 -15.01 -20.01
N GLY A 59 5.68 -14.65 -20.81
CA GLY A 59 4.51 -15.50 -21.07
C GLY A 59 3.48 -15.55 -19.95
N TRP A 60 3.69 -14.80 -18.86
CA TRP A 60 2.68 -14.67 -17.81
C TRP A 60 1.48 -13.89 -18.33
N GLU A 61 0.28 -14.34 -17.97
CA GLU A 61 -0.98 -13.65 -18.29
C GLU A 61 -1.89 -13.60 -17.06
N SER A 62 -2.90 -12.72 -17.08
CA SER A 62 -3.89 -12.65 -16.02
C SER A 62 -4.63 -13.98 -15.86
N TYR A 63 -4.88 -14.39 -14.62
CA TYR A 63 -5.61 -15.62 -14.34
C TYR A 63 -7.03 -15.59 -14.91
N GLY A 64 -7.74 -14.47 -14.75
CA GLY A 64 -9.10 -14.26 -15.23
C GLY A 64 -9.81 -13.10 -14.54
N VAL A 65 -11.08 -12.92 -14.91
CA VAL A 65 -11.95 -11.86 -14.39
C VAL A 65 -12.06 -11.94 -12.87
N GLY A 66 -11.88 -10.81 -12.19
CA GLY A 66 -11.88 -10.70 -10.73
C GLY A 66 -10.53 -11.00 -10.06
N TYR A 67 -9.54 -11.43 -10.84
CA TYR A 67 -8.16 -11.68 -10.40
C TYR A 67 -7.15 -10.88 -11.22
N GLU A 68 -7.54 -9.71 -11.72
CA GLU A 68 -6.67 -8.86 -12.53
C GLU A 68 -5.42 -8.46 -11.72
N PRO A 69 -4.21 -8.76 -12.22
CA PRO A 69 -2.96 -8.50 -11.52
C PRO A 69 -2.71 -7.00 -11.47
N LYS A 70 -2.83 -6.42 -10.28
CA LYS A 70 -2.77 -4.97 -10.06
C LYS A 70 -1.87 -4.62 -8.90
N PHE A 71 -1.31 -3.43 -8.95
CA PHE A 71 -0.57 -2.83 -7.84
C PHE A 71 -0.96 -1.37 -7.63
N ALA A 72 -0.72 -0.86 -6.43
CA ALA A 72 -0.97 0.52 -6.06
C ALA A 72 -0.12 0.94 -4.87
N VAL A 73 -0.09 2.24 -4.57
CA VAL A 73 0.43 2.76 -3.31
C VAL A 73 -0.74 3.24 -2.46
N ASP A 74 -0.84 2.74 -1.23
CA ASP A 74 -1.85 3.15 -0.28
C ASP A 74 -1.52 4.51 0.38
N ASN A 75 -2.48 5.06 1.13
CA ASN A 75 -2.32 6.34 1.82
C ASN A 75 -1.28 6.30 2.96
N HIS A 76 -0.74 5.13 3.28
CA HIS A 76 0.34 4.94 4.24
C HIS A 76 1.70 4.75 3.56
N ASN A 77 1.81 5.01 2.25
CA ASN A 77 3.01 4.82 1.45
C ASN A 77 3.49 3.36 1.43
N ASN A 78 2.56 2.42 1.38
CA ASN A 78 2.87 1.01 1.13
C ASN A 78 2.49 0.64 -0.31
N LEU A 79 3.38 -0.04 -1.01
CA LEU A 79 3.04 -0.79 -2.21
C LEU A 79 2.16 -1.97 -1.82
N ILE A 80 0.97 -2.05 -2.39
CA ILE A 80 0.04 -3.17 -2.25
C ILE A 80 -0.20 -3.82 -3.60
N MET A 81 -0.41 -5.14 -3.61
CA MET A 81 -0.67 -5.91 -4.81
C MET A 81 -1.89 -6.83 -4.65
N LYS A 82 -2.53 -7.17 -5.77
CA LYS A 82 -3.64 -8.12 -5.83
C LYS A 82 -3.70 -8.87 -7.15
N GLY A 83 -4.54 -9.89 -7.20
CA GLY A 83 -4.82 -10.68 -8.39
C GLY A 83 -3.96 -11.93 -8.49
N ALA A 84 -4.03 -12.59 -9.64
CA ALA A 84 -3.31 -13.82 -9.91
C ALA A 84 -2.93 -13.93 -11.39
N ILE A 85 -1.89 -14.72 -11.67
CA ILE A 85 -1.34 -14.91 -13.01
C ILE A 85 -1.15 -16.39 -13.35
N LYS A 86 -1.01 -16.72 -14.64
CA LYS A 86 -0.81 -18.09 -15.16
C LYS A 86 0.07 -18.13 -16.41
N ASN A 87 0.39 -19.35 -16.87
CA ASN A 87 1.01 -19.71 -18.16
C ASN A 87 2.44 -19.25 -18.45
N GLY A 88 3.11 -18.53 -17.55
CA GLY A 88 4.47 -18.05 -17.80
C GLY A 88 5.60 -19.03 -17.45
N VAL A 89 6.84 -18.57 -17.72
CA VAL A 89 8.07 -19.33 -17.44
C VAL A 89 8.25 -19.52 -15.94
N THR A 90 8.49 -20.77 -15.52
CA THR A 90 8.43 -21.18 -14.11
C THR A 90 9.78 -21.33 -13.42
N THR A 91 10.88 -21.00 -14.09
CA THR A 91 12.22 -21.10 -13.51
C THR A 91 12.47 -19.97 -12.52
N LYS A 92 13.12 -20.28 -11.39
CA LYS A 92 13.61 -19.27 -10.43
C LYS A 92 14.34 -18.13 -11.14
N GLY A 93 14.07 -16.90 -10.72
CA GLY A 93 14.65 -15.68 -11.27
C GLY A 93 13.90 -15.11 -12.46
N THR A 94 12.88 -15.81 -12.99
CA THR A 94 12.03 -15.28 -14.05
C THR A 94 11.34 -14.00 -13.59
N VAL A 95 11.43 -12.94 -14.40
CA VAL A 95 10.74 -11.67 -14.17
C VAL A 95 9.26 -11.83 -14.53
N LEU A 96 8.37 -11.46 -13.61
CA LEU A 96 6.93 -11.49 -13.81
C LEU A 96 6.44 -10.18 -14.45
N PHE A 97 6.90 -9.06 -13.91
CA PHE A 97 6.64 -7.70 -14.39
C PHE A 97 7.62 -6.74 -13.68
N ILE A 98 7.55 -5.44 -14.03
CA ILE A 98 8.42 -4.40 -13.48
C ILE A 98 7.56 -3.28 -12.89
N LEU A 99 7.88 -2.88 -11.65
CA LEU A 99 7.25 -1.74 -10.99
C LEU A 99 7.78 -0.40 -11.55
N PRO A 100 6.90 0.61 -11.75
CA PRO A 100 7.30 1.97 -12.06
C PRO A 100 8.23 2.56 -10.99
N GLU A 101 9.07 3.53 -11.38
CA GLU A 101 10.12 4.10 -10.53
C GLU A 101 9.61 4.61 -9.17
N ASN A 102 8.45 5.25 -9.15
CA ASN A 102 7.82 5.79 -7.95
C ASN A 102 7.15 4.73 -7.04
N MET A 103 7.25 3.44 -7.38
CA MET A 103 6.63 2.33 -6.66
C MET A 103 7.62 1.22 -6.31
N ARG A 104 8.93 1.49 -6.39
CA ARG A 104 9.99 0.51 -6.13
C ARG A 104 10.39 0.53 -4.66
N PRO A 105 10.54 -0.63 -4.00
CA PRO A 105 11.06 -0.66 -2.63
C PRO A 105 12.52 -0.23 -2.60
N ILE A 106 12.99 0.34 -1.49
CA ILE A 106 14.41 0.74 -1.34
C ILE A 106 15.34 -0.48 -1.17
N VAL A 107 14.78 -1.61 -0.78
CA VAL A 107 15.52 -2.81 -0.35
C VAL A 107 14.84 -4.06 -0.87
N TYR A 108 15.64 -5.09 -1.15
CA TYR A 108 15.14 -6.37 -1.62
C TYR A 108 14.17 -6.99 -0.61
N ARG A 109 13.09 -7.60 -1.11
CA ARG A 109 12.05 -8.23 -0.30
C ARG A 109 11.66 -9.58 -0.88
N ILE A 110 11.37 -10.52 0.01
CA ILE A 110 10.87 -11.86 -0.33
C ILE A 110 9.51 -12.04 0.34
N PHE A 111 8.56 -12.59 -0.40
CA PHE A 111 7.21 -12.90 0.06
C PHE A 111 6.91 -14.35 -0.20
N LEU A 112 6.15 -14.96 0.71
CA LEU A 112 5.51 -16.24 0.46
C LEU A 112 4.16 -15.97 -0.19
N THR A 113 3.89 -16.63 -1.30
CA THR A 113 2.58 -16.63 -1.95
C THR A 113 2.17 -18.05 -2.30
N SER A 114 0.94 -18.24 -2.76
CA SER A 114 0.43 -19.51 -3.25
C SER A 114 0.64 -19.64 -4.76
N CYS A 115 0.99 -20.85 -5.20
CA CYS A 115 0.86 -21.25 -6.59
C CYS A 115 0.12 -22.58 -6.69
N ASN A 116 -0.41 -22.87 -7.88
CA ASN A 116 -1.04 -24.14 -8.24
C ASN A 116 -0.95 -24.36 -9.78
N ASN A 117 -1.37 -25.48 -10.36
CA ASN A 117 -1.70 -26.78 -9.76
C ASN A 117 -1.23 -27.91 -10.69
N GLN A 118 -0.76 -29.04 -10.12
CA GLN A 118 -0.43 -30.27 -10.85
C GLN A 118 -1.66 -31.09 -11.26
N SER A 119 -1.46 -31.88 -12.31
CA SER A 119 -2.36 -32.72 -13.12
C SER A 119 -3.31 -33.74 -12.44
N THR A 120 -3.54 -33.77 -11.12
CA THR A 120 -4.44 -34.77 -10.51
C THR A 120 -5.40 -34.27 -9.42
N ASN A 121 -5.10 -33.18 -8.70
CA ASN A 121 -6.00 -32.65 -7.67
C ASN A 121 -6.11 -31.12 -7.78
N PRO A 122 -7.24 -30.58 -8.27
CA PRO A 122 -7.43 -29.14 -8.49
C PRO A 122 -7.42 -28.28 -7.21
N TYR A 123 -7.28 -28.88 -6.02
CA TYR A 123 -7.27 -28.19 -4.72
C TYR A 123 -5.90 -28.17 -4.01
N GLU A 124 -4.83 -28.69 -4.60
CA GLU A 124 -3.49 -28.60 -4.02
C GLU A 124 -2.82 -27.26 -4.33
N TYR A 125 -2.50 -26.50 -3.28
CA TYR A 125 -1.75 -25.25 -3.36
C TYR A 125 -0.39 -25.40 -2.68
N LYS A 126 0.63 -24.77 -3.23
CA LYS A 126 1.99 -24.74 -2.65
C LYS A 126 2.41 -23.32 -2.33
N ALA A 127 3.09 -23.16 -1.20
CA ALA A 127 3.77 -21.92 -0.89
C ALA A 127 5.05 -21.81 -1.74
N ILE A 128 5.23 -20.66 -2.37
CA ILE A 128 6.42 -20.33 -3.17
C ILE A 128 6.91 -18.94 -2.81
N GLU A 129 8.16 -18.66 -3.19
CA GLU A 129 8.76 -17.34 -2.98
C GLU A 129 8.53 -16.44 -4.19
N LEU A 130 8.11 -15.21 -3.93
CA LEU A 130 8.24 -14.07 -4.85
C LEU A 130 9.26 -13.11 -4.27
N ALA A 131 10.01 -12.46 -5.15
CA ALA A 131 10.98 -11.45 -4.75
C ALA A 131 10.76 -10.15 -5.50
N ILE A 132 10.96 -9.04 -4.80
CA ILE A 132 10.90 -7.69 -5.37
C ILE A 132 12.22 -7.00 -5.07
N ALA A 133 12.93 -6.60 -6.13
CA ALA A 133 14.21 -5.92 -6.04
C ALA A 133 14.07 -4.39 -6.10
N PRO A 134 15.08 -3.62 -5.64
CA PRO A 134 14.99 -2.16 -5.62
C PRO A 134 14.89 -1.48 -7.00
N ASN A 135 15.25 -2.18 -8.06
CA ASN A 135 15.05 -1.73 -9.44
C ASN A 135 13.59 -1.96 -9.93
N GLY A 136 12.70 -2.46 -9.06
CA GLY A 136 11.30 -2.73 -9.37
C GLY A 136 11.02 -4.09 -10.01
N THR A 137 12.03 -4.92 -10.27
CA THR A 137 11.76 -6.25 -10.86
C THR A 137 11.08 -7.15 -9.85
N VAL A 138 9.90 -7.65 -10.21
CA VAL A 138 9.19 -8.69 -9.48
C VAL A 138 9.52 -10.04 -10.12
N THR A 139 10.08 -10.96 -9.36
CA THR A 139 10.62 -12.24 -9.86
C THR A 139 10.12 -13.43 -9.08
N LEU A 140 10.09 -14.60 -9.72
CA LEU A 140 10.00 -15.88 -9.02
C LEU A 140 11.23 -16.10 -8.13
N GLY A 141 11.04 -16.20 -6.82
CA GLY A 141 12.08 -16.59 -5.86
C GLY A 141 12.38 -18.10 -5.86
N SER A 142 11.43 -18.91 -6.35
CA SER A 142 11.52 -20.37 -6.46
C SER A 142 11.08 -20.87 -7.82
N THR A 143 11.66 -21.98 -8.28
CA THR A 143 11.14 -22.71 -9.46
C THR A 143 9.83 -23.39 -9.09
N ILE A 144 8.81 -23.22 -9.91
CA ILE A 144 7.50 -23.86 -9.70
C ILE A 144 7.24 -24.94 -10.75
N LEU A 145 6.55 -26.00 -10.37
CA LEU A 145 6.29 -27.12 -11.28
C LEU A 145 5.10 -26.85 -12.20
N TYR A 146 4.16 -26.00 -11.77
CA TYR A 146 2.91 -25.69 -12.46
C TYR A 146 2.64 -24.21 -12.38
N HIS A 147 1.97 -23.71 -13.41
CA HIS A 147 1.74 -22.30 -13.67
C HIS A 147 0.28 -22.04 -14.03
N GLN A 148 -0.65 -22.86 -13.52
CA GLN A 148 -2.07 -22.63 -13.78
C GLN A 148 -2.62 -21.50 -12.89
N PHE A 149 -2.01 -21.28 -11.74
CA PHE A 149 -2.17 -20.05 -10.98
C PHE A 149 -0.95 -19.74 -10.10
N LEU A 150 -0.71 -18.45 -9.94
CA LEU A 150 0.27 -17.86 -9.05
C LEU A 150 -0.37 -16.60 -8.47
N GLY A 151 -0.56 -16.59 -7.15
CA GLY A 151 -1.14 -15.46 -6.44
C GLY A 151 -0.17 -14.28 -6.34
N LEU A 152 -0.69 -13.08 -6.52
CA LEU A 152 0.00 -11.81 -6.26
C LEU A 152 -0.58 -11.09 -5.04
N GLU A 153 -1.42 -11.80 -4.28
CA GLU A 153 -2.10 -11.30 -3.10
C GLU A 153 -1.23 -11.43 -1.85
N ASN A 154 -1.63 -10.76 -0.77
CA ASN A 154 -0.90 -10.72 0.51
C ASN A 154 0.49 -10.07 0.45
N ILE A 155 0.77 -9.29 -0.59
CA ILE A 155 2.00 -8.50 -0.70
C ILE A 155 1.67 -7.04 -0.35
N SER A 156 2.22 -6.58 0.77
CA SER A 156 2.23 -5.18 1.17
C SER A 156 3.63 -4.82 1.69
N ILE A 157 4.18 -3.72 1.18
CA ILE A 157 5.58 -3.34 1.44
C ILE A 157 5.67 -1.84 1.63
N LYS A 158 6.36 -1.42 2.69
CA LYS A 158 6.75 -0.03 2.85
C LYS A 158 7.74 0.37 1.75
N LEU A 159 7.42 1.44 1.01
CA LEU A 159 8.34 2.13 0.10
C LEU A 159 9.33 2.98 0.88
#